data_AF-A0A1Q3X9B7-F1
#
_entry.id   AF-A0A1Q3X9B7-F1
#
_cell.length_a   1.000
_cell.length_b   1.000
_cell.length_c   1.000
_cell.angle_alpha   90.00
_cell.angle_beta   90.00
_cell.angle_gamma   90.00
#
_symmetry.space_group_name_H-M   'P 1'
#
loop_
_entity.id
_entity.type
_entity.pdbx_description
1 polymer ?
#
loop_
_entity_poly.entity_id
_entity_poly.type
_entity_poly.pdbx_seq_one_letter_code
_entity_poly.pdbx_strand_id
1 'polypeptide(L)'
;MLLCALTAGAAEPTLRKLHIESDPSGAEVMLIGGKAGNTPLTVGERAIYPNDYPDNRAHLYGTVTLRRAGCNTVVHRVTLDDLARGLKVALDCDAAPAVRPAPAIASSTTPAPPPAASNPATIETVYQRRLRQLQVMQELLDEGLIDAAEEQRIRRRLLDAP
;
A
#
# COMPACT_ATOMS: atom_id res chain seq x y z
N MET A 1 -28.92 10.68 -47.50
CA MET A 1 -28.80 10.56 -46.03
C MET A 1 -27.73 9.53 -45.73
N LEU A 2 -26.53 9.96 -45.36
CA LEU A 2 -25.39 9.08 -45.06
C LEU A 2 -25.22 9.08 -43.54
N LEU A 3 -25.57 7.98 -42.86
CA LEU A 3 -25.27 7.80 -41.44
C LEU A 3 -23.86 7.21 -41.33
N CYS A 4 -22.90 8.03 -40.93
CA CYS A 4 -21.61 7.55 -40.41
C CYS A 4 -21.82 7.09 -38.96
N ALA A 5 -21.78 5.78 -38.74
CA ALA A 5 -21.61 5.22 -37.40
C ALA A 5 -20.13 5.35 -37.01
N LEU A 6 -19.83 6.24 -36.06
CA LEU A 6 -18.53 6.24 -35.38
C LEU A 6 -18.53 5.12 -34.33
N THR A 7 -17.84 4.03 -34.63
CA THR A 7 -17.45 3.05 -33.61
C THR A 7 -16.30 3.64 -32.81
N ALA A 8 -16.60 4.11 -31.60
CA ALA A 8 -15.59 4.45 -30.59
C ALA A 8 -14.91 3.15 -30.15
N GLY A 9 -13.68 2.93 -30.61
CA GLY A 9 -12.80 1.91 -30.03
C GLY A 9 -12.44 2.35 -28.62
N ALA A 10 -12.96 1.66 -27.61
CA ALA A 10 -12.45 1.78 -26.25
C ALA A 10 -10.99 1.32 -26.26
N ALA A 11 -10.07 2.26 -26.06
CA ALA A 11 -8.68 1.93 -25.80
C ALA A 11 -8.64 1.12 -24.51
N GLU A 12 -8.37 -0.19 -24.62
CA GLU A 12 -8.11 -1.01 -23.44
C GLU A 12 -6.96 -0.36 -22.67
N PRO A 13 -7.09 -0.14 -21.35
CA PRO A 13 -6.00 0.41 -20.57
C PRO A 13 -4.82 -0.54 -20.73
N THR A 14 -3.71 -0.05 -21.30
CA THR A 14 -2.48 -0.81 -21.45
C THR A 14 -1.97 -1.12 -20.05
N LEU A 15 -2.32 -2.30 -19.53
CA LEU A 15 -1.89 -2.74 -18.21
C LEU A 15 -0.38 -2.91 -18.23
N ARG A 16 0.32 -2.13 -17.39
CA ARG A 16 1.78 -2.20 -17.32
C ARG A 16 2.19 -3.56 -16.76
N LYS A 17 3.42 -3.96 -17.05
CA LYS A 17 4.02 -5.19 -16.53
C LYS A 17 5.23 -4.82 -15.69
N LEU A 18 5.40 -5.48 -14.55
CA LEU A 18 6.57 -5.35 -13.70
C LEU A 18 7.46 -6.58 -13.89
N HIS A 19 8.70 -6.36 -14.32
CA HIS A 19 9.75 -7.38 -14.24
C HIS A 19 10.41 -7.34 -12.86
N ILE A 20 10.54 -8.48 -12.20
CA ILE A 20 11.08 -8.59 -10.83
C ILE A 20 12.26 -9.56 -10.85
N GLU A 21 13.43 -9.05 -10.44
CA GLU A 21 14.67 -9.80 -10.28
C GLU A 21 15.16 -9.68 -8.83
N SER A 22 15.85 -10.72 -8.36
CA SER A 22 16.54 -10.68 -7.08
C SER A 22 17.97 -11.20 -7.21
N ASP A 23 18.84 -10.70 -6.34
CA ASP A 23 20.20 -11.19 -6.18
C ASP A 23 20.43 -11.65 -4.73
N PRO A 24 20.62 -12.96 -4.45
CA PRO A 24 20.59 -14.07 -5.39
C PRO A 24 19.20 -14.37 -5.97
N SER A 25 19.17 -15.01 -7.15
CA SER A 25 17.93 -15.41 -7.83
C SER A 25 17.20 -16.55 -7.11
N GLY A 26 15.95 -16.80 -7.53
CA GLY A 26 15.10 -17.88 -7.02
C GLY A 26 14.31 -17.51 -5.76
N ALA A 27 14.25 -16.23 -5.40
CA ALA A 27 13.45 -15.75 -4.29
C ALA A 27 11.96 -15.93 -4.59
N GLU A 28 11.19 -16.43 -3.63
CA GLU A 28 9.73 -16.48 -3.72
C GLU A 28 9.15 -15.07 -3.63
N VAL A 29 8.24 -14.76 -4.54
CA VAL A 29 7.57 -13.46 -4.65
C VAL A 29 6.12 -13.59 -4.21
N MET A 30 5.75 -12.75 -3.24
CA MET A 30 4.41 -12.64 -2.68
C MET A 30 3.85 -11.25 -2.97
N LEU A 31 2.62 -11.22 -3.46
CA LEU A 31 1.82 -10.03 -3.74
C LEU A 31 0.56 -10.04 -2.87
N ILE A 32 -0.28 -9.02 -3.00
CA ILE A 32 -1.58 -8.95 -2.32
C ILE A 32 -2.50 -10.16 -2.61
N GLY A 33 -2.40 -10.73 -3.82
CA GLY A 33 -3.12 -11.94 -4.23
C GLY A 33 -2.56 -13.24 -3.64
N GLY A 34 -1.40 -13.19 -2.97
CA GLY A 34 -0.67 -14.35 -2.46
C GLY A 34 0.61 -14.63 -3.25
N LYS A 35 1.02 -15.90 -3.31
CA LYS A 35 2.23 -16.32 -4.02
C LYS A 35 2.10 -16.09 -5.53
N ALA A 36 3.03 -15.32 -6.10
CA ALA A 36 3.10 -15.06 -7.54
C ALA A 36 4.06 -16.01 -8.28
N GLY A 37 5.16 -16.44 -7.62
CA GLY A 37 6.16 -17.31 -8.23
C GLY A 37 7.54 -17.13 -7.61
N ASN A 38 8.59 -17.37 -8.39
CA ASN A 38 9.98 -17.18 -7.99
C ASN A 38 10.71 -16.26 -8.97
N THR A 39 11.64 -15.44 -8.48
CA THR A 39 12.47 -14.55 -9.33
C THR A 39 13.45 -15.36 -10.19
N PRO A 40 13.75 -14.90 -11.42
CA PRO A 40 13.14 -13.75 -12.10
C PRO A 40 11.73 -14.08 -12.65
N LEU A 41 10.79 -13.14 -12.50
CA LEU A 41 9.44 -13.26 -13.07
C LEU A 41 8.89 -11.92 -13.55
N THR A 42 7.84 -11.97 -14.37
CA THR A 42 7.10 -10.80 -14.82
C THR A 42 5.64 -10.93 -14.42
N VAL A 43 5.11 -9.90 -13.75
CA VAL A 43 3.71 -9.85 -13.29
C VAL A 43 2.99 -8.64 -13.88
N GLY A 44 1.68 -8.73 -14.04
CA GLY A 44 0.86 -7.59 -14.47
C GLY A 44 0.59 -6.62 -13.33
N GLU A 45 0.38 -5.35 -13.65
CA GLU A 45 0.06 -4.29 -12.70
C GLU A 45 -1.13 -4.62 -11.79
N ARG A 46 -2.18 -5.27 -12.32
CA ARG A 46 -3.36 -5.71 -11.54
C ARG A 46 -3.06 -6.77 -10.48
N ALA A 47 -1.94 -7.48 -10.58
CA ALA A 47 -1.52 -8.42 -9.54
C ALA A 47 -0.94 -7.69 -8.31
N ILE A 48 -0.50 -6.44 -8.51
CA ILE A 48 0.11 -5.58 -7.49
C ILE A 48 -0.93 -4.57 -6.97
N TYR A 49 -1.72 -4.01 -7.89
CA TYR A 49 -2.77 -3.01 -7.67
C TYR A 49 -4.13 -3.52 -8.16
N PRO A 50 -4.72 -4.51 -7.50
CA PRO A 50 -6.06 -4.98 -7.85
C PRO A 50 -7.12 -3.93 -7.48
N ASN A 51 -8.19 -3.87 -8.28
CA ASN A 51 -9.35 -3.00 -7.97
C ASN A 51 -10.20 -3.54 -6.82
N ASP A 52 -10.14 -4.85 -6.58
CA ASP A 52 -10.92 -5.53 -5.56
C ASP A 52 -10.00 -6.41 -4.71
N TYR A 53 -10.04 -6.18 -3.40
CA TYR A 53 -9.31 -6.94 -2.40
C TYR A 53 -9.98 -6.72 -1.03
N PRO A 54 -9.91 -7.70 -0.11
CA PRO A 54 -10.52 -7.55 1.21
C PRO A 54 -9.75 -6.53 2.08
N ASP A 55 -10.47 -5.78 2.92
CA ASP A 55 -9.91 -4.71 3.76
C ASP A 55 -8.70 -5.17 4.61
N ASN A 56 -8.72 -6.41 5.08
CA ASN A 56 -7.63 -6.98 5.87
C ASN A 56 -6.31 -7.11 5.10
N ARG A 57 -6.31 -6.97 3.77
CA ARG A 57 -5.12 -6.98 2.90
C ARG A 57 -4.72 -5.60 2.39
N ALA A 58 -5.39 -4.53 2.82
CA ALA A 58 -5.07 -3.17 2.38
C ALA A 58 -3.60 -2.77 2.62
N HIS A 59 -2.97 -3.30 3.68
CA HIS A 59 -1.57 -3.07 3.99
C HIS A 59 -0.58 -3.69 2.96
N LEU A 60 -1.05 -4.64 2.14
CA LEU A 60 -0.25 -5.28 1.09
C LEU A 60 -0.42 -4.61 -0.29
N TYR A 61 -1.34 -3.66 -0.41
CA TYR A 61 -1.60 -2.97 -1.67
C TYR A 61 -0.35 -2.25 -2.17
N GLY A 62 0.07 -2.54 -3.39
CA GLY A 62 1.29 -1.95 -3.96
C GLY A 62 2.60 -2.48 -3.39
N THR A 63 2.60 -3.61 -2.69
CA THR A 63 3.81 -4.20 -2.10
C THR A 63 4.20 -5.51 -2.76
N VAL A 64 5.51 -5.76 -2.81
CA VAL A 64 6.13 -7.00 -3.26
C VAL A 64 7.01 -7.51 -2.12
N THR A 65 6.71 -8.70 -1.62
CA THR A 65 7.53 -9.36 -0.61
C THR A 65 8.38 -10.42 -1.27
N LEU A 66 9.70 -10.34 -1.09
CA LEU A 66 10.66 -11.32 -1.58
C LEU A 66 11.21 -12.12 -0.40
N ARG A 67 11.15 -13.44 -0.51
CA ARG A 67 11.63 -14.37 0.51
C ARG A 67 12.50 -15.45 -0.11
N ARG A 68 13.67 -15.70 0.48
CA ARG A 68 14.55 -16.81 0.09
C ARG A 68 15.11 -17.47 1.35
N ALA A 69 15.27 -18.79 1.31
CA ALA A 69 15.83 -19.51 2.44
C ALA A 69 17.26 -19.02 2.71
N GLY A 70 17.57 -18.75 3.98
CA GLY A 70 18.86 -18.21 4.39
C GLY A 70 19.06 -16.72 4.08
N CYS A 71 17.99 -15.98 3.77
CA CYS A 71 18.06 -14.53 3.54
C CYS A 71 16.96 -13.80 4.31
N ASN A 72 17.20 -12.53 4.62
CA ASN A 72 16.22 -11.63 5.21
C ASN A 72 15.04 -11.41 4.25
N THR A 73 13.82 -11.35 4.80
CA THR A 73 12.62 -11.06 4.00
C THR A 73 12.59 -9.58 3.67
N VAL A 74 12.48 -9.26 2.38
CA VAL A 74 12.41 -7.88 1.92
C VAL A 74 10.98 -7.56 1.51
N VAL A 75 10.46 -6.44 2.00
CA VAL A 75 9.16 -5.88 1.58
C VAL A 75 9.44 -4.59 0.84
N HIS A 76 9.17 -4.59 -0.46
CA HIS A 76 9.37 -3.42 -1.33
C HIS A 76 8.03 -2.82 -1.72
N ARG A 77 7.91 -1.49 -1.63
CA ARG A 77 6.73 -0.77 -2.13
C ARG A 77 6.97 -0.37 -3.57
N VAL A 78 6.15 -0.89 -4.48
CA VAL A 78 6.28 -0.66 -5.91
C VAL A 78 5.95 0.81 -6.23
N THR A 79 6.83 1.41 -7.00
CA THR A 79 6.71 2.78 -7.52
C THR A 79 6.50 2.78 -9.03
N LEU A 80 6.14 3.92 -9.60
CA LEU A 80 6.03 4.09 -11.05
C LEU A 80 7.38 3.85 -11.76
N ASP A 81 8.48 4.19 -11.09
CA ASP A 81 9.84 3.96 -11.56
C ASP A 81 10.17 2.47 -11.66
N ASP A 82 9.74 1.68 -10.67
CA ASP A 82 9.88 0.21 -10.70
C ASP A 82 9.08 -0.38 -11.87
N LEU A 83 7.86 0.10 -12.12
CA LEU A 83 7.06 -0.33 -13.26
C LEU A 83 7.70 0.02 -14.61
N ALA A 84 8.46 1.12 -14.68
CA ALA A 84 9.13 1.56 -15.90
C ALA A 84 10.46 0.84 -16.17
N ARG A 85 11.25 0.58 -15.12
CA ARG A 85 12.62 0.04 -15.24
C ARG A 85 12.76 -1.43 -14.82
N GLY A 86 11.74 -1.99 -14.18
CA GLY A 86 11.83 -3.27 -13.48
C GLY A 86 12.34 -3.09 -12.04
N LEU A 87 11.96 -4.03 -11.18
CA LEU A 87 12.37 -4.10 -9.80
C LEU A 87 13.56 -5.04 -9.65
N LYS A 88 14.67 -4.54 -9.11
CA LYS A 88 15.87 -5.31 -8.79
C LYS A 88 16.17 -5.19 -7.30
N VAL A 89 16.18 -6.32 -6.59
CA VAL A 89 16.35 -6.36 -5.14
C VAL A 89 17.52 -7.24 -4.75
N ALA A 90 18.50 -6.67 -4.06
CA ALA A 90 19.54 -7.46 -3.39
C ALA A 90 18.97 -8.02 -2.08
N LEU A 91 19.06 -9.34 -1.92
CA LEU A 91 18.68 -10.03 -0.69
C LEU A 91 19.91 -10.17 0.20
N ASP A 92 19.74 -9.77 1.44
CA ASP A 92 20.74 -9.93 2.47
C ASP A 92 20.71 -11.36 2.99
N CYS A 93 21.67 -12.17 2.54
CA CYS A 93 21.78 -13.58 2.85
C CYS A 93 22.96 -13.82 3.79
N ASP A 94 22.75 -13.57 5.08
CA ASP A 94 23.69 -14.00 6.09
C ASP A 94 23.73 -15.53 6.14
N ALA A 95 24.90 -16.11 5.87
CA ALA A 95 25.15 -17.54 6.07
C ALA A 95 25.06 -17.87 7.57
N ALA A 96 23.85 -18.23 8.01
CA ALA A 96 23.44 -18.73 9.33
C ALA A 96 23.67 -17.81 10.54
N PRO A 97 22.60 -17.52 11.32
CA PRO A 97 22.70 -17.49 12.75
C PRO A 97 22.46 -18.91 13.29
N ALA A 98 23.41 -19.39 14.09
CA ALA A 98 23.24 -20.57 14.93
C ALA A 98 21.92 -20.49 15.72
N VAL A 99 21.17 -21.59 15.74
CA VAL A 99 20.04 -21.79 16.63
C VAL A 99 20.49 -21.54 18.07
N ARG A 100 20.17 -20.37 18.60
CA ARG A 100 20.15 -20.14 20.05
C ARG A 100 18.76 -20.55 20.54
N PRO A 101 18.65 -21.49 21.50
CA PRO A 101 17.38 -21.81 22.10
C PRO A 101 16.82 -20.58 22.82
N ALA A 102 15.52 -20.36 22.66
CA ALA A 102 14.77 -19.29 23.30
C ALA A 102 14.92 -19.35 24.83
N PRO A 103 15.30 -18.26 25.51
CA PRO A 103 15.01 -18.13 26.91
C PRO A 103 13.50 -17.87 27.08
N ALA A 104 12.91 -18.64 27.99
CA ALA A 104 11.52 -18.55 28.38
C ALA A 104 11.11 -17.13 28.78
N ILE A 105 9.85 -16.82 28.48
CA ILE A 105 9.13 -15.57 28.72
C ILE A 105 9.24 -15.18 30.19
N ALA A 106 9.83 -14.02 30.46
CA ALA A 106 9.57 -13.25 31.68
C ALA A 106 8.64 -12.10 31.28
N SER A 107 7.37 -12.24 31.63
CA SER A 107 6.38 -11.17 31.60
C SER A 107 6.90 -9.98 32.41
N SER A 108 7.22 -8.88 31.74
CA SER A 108 7.29 -7.57 32.38
C SER A 108 6.13 -6.74 31.87
N THR A 109 5.17 -6.61 32.77
CA THR A 109 4.06 -5.68 32.80
C THR A 109 4.39 -4.37 32.09
N THR A 110 3.59 -4.09 31.05
CA THR A 110 3.45 -2.78 30.40
C THR A 110 3.44 -1.65 31.43
N PRO A 111 4.37 -0.68 31.38
CA PRO A 111 4.14 0.60 32.02
C PRO A 111 3.01 1.29 31.26
N ALA A 112 1.89 1.51 31.95
CA ALA A 112 0.81 2.34 31.44
C ALA A 112 1.38 3.70 30.98
N PRO A 113 1.01 4.19 29.78
CA PRO A 113 1.36 5.56 29.42
C PRO A 113 0.75 6.52 30.45
N PRO A 114 1.49 7.56 30.89
CA PRO A 114 0.90 8.60 31.71
C PRO A 114 -0.28 9.24 30.95
N PRO A 115 -1.33 9.71 31.63
CA PRO A 115 -2.39 10.45 30.98
C PRO A 115 -1.77 11.64 30.26
N ALA A 116 -1.95 11.69 28.95
CA ALA A 116 -1.50 12.78 28.11
C ALA A 116 -2.13 14.08 28.63
N ALA A 117 -1.31 14.90 29.28
CA ALA A 117 -1.64 16.30 29.50
C ALA A 117 -1.76 16.97 28.13
N SER A 118 -2.84 17.70 27.95
CA SER A 118 -3.22 18.39 26.71
C SER A 118 -2.19 19.47 26.36
N ASN A 119 -1.15 19.11 25.60
CA ASN A 119 -0.20 20.09 25.09
C ASN A 119 -0.86 20.94 23.98
N PRO A 120 -0.82 22.28 24.05
CA PRO A 120 -1.44 23.16 23.05
C PRO A 120 -0.85 23.01 21.64
N ALA A 121 0.40 22.57 21.52
CA ALA A 121 1.03 22.26 20.23
C ALA A 121 0.40 21.04 19.51
N THR A 122 -0.14 20.07 20.26
CA THR A 122 -0.83 18.91 19.68
C THR A 122 -2.20 19.33 19.14
N ILE A 123 -2.90 20.22 19.85
CA ILE A 123 -4.20 20.77 19.46
C ILE A 123 -4.10 21.49 18.10
N GLU A 124 -3.06 22.30 17.90
CA GLU A 124 -2.84 22.99 16.63
C GLU A 124 -2.63 22.04 15.44
N THR A 125 -1.91 20.92 15.65
CA THR A 125 -1.70 19.91 14.60
C THR A 125 -2.98 19.14 14.24
N VAL A 126 -3.90 18.93 15.20
CA VAL A 126 -5.21 18.32 14.96
C VAL A 126 -6.10 19.24 14.14
N TYR A 127 -6.16 20.54 14.48
CA TYR A 127 -6.90 21.52 13.69
C TYR A 127 -6.36 21.66 12.26
N GLN A 128 -5.04 21.69 12.09
CA GLN A 128 -4.41 21.75 10.76
C GLN A 128 -4.68 20.50 9.92
N ARG A 129 -4.73 19.31 10.53
CA ARG A 129 -5.10 18.07 9.83
C ARG A 129 -6.56 18.10 9.39
N ARG A 130 -7.46 18.55 10.26
CA ARG A 130 -8.90 18.65 9.97
C ARG A 130 -9.17 19.64 8.83
N LEU A 131 -8.49 20.78 8.81
CA LEU A 131 -8.59 21.76 7.72
C LEU A 131 -8.18 21.16 6.36
N ARG A 132 -7.05 20.45 6.32
CA ARG A 132 -6.60 19.76 5.09
C ARG A 132 -7.61 18.73 4.60
N GLN A 133 -8.20 17.96 5.51
CA GLN A 133 -9.22 16.97 5.15
C GLN A 133 -10.49 17.62 4.57
N LEU A 134 -10.95 18.74 5.16
CA LEU A 134 -12.08 19.50 4.60
C LEU A 134 -11.77 20.07 3.21
N GLN A 135 -10.52 20.50 2.98
CA GLN A 135 -10.11 21.04 1.69
C GLN A 135 -10.13 19.96 0.59
N VAL A 136 -9.60 18.76 0.88
CA VAL A 136 -9.65 17.63 -0.07
C VAL A 136 -11.08 17.24 -0.40
N MET A 137 -11.98 17.23 0.60
CA MET A 137 -13.39 16.96 0.37
C MET A 137 -14.06 17.95 -0.58
N GLN A 138 -13.73 19.24 -0.45
CA GLN A 138 -14.26 20.29 -1.32
C GLN A 138 -13.79 20.09 -2.77
N GLU A 139 -12.52 19.72 -2.96
CA GLU A 139 -11.96 19.41 -4.27
C GLU A 139 -12.66 18.22 -4.94
N LEU A 140 -12.95 17.15 -4.18
CA LEU A 140 -13.71 16.00 -4.69
C LEU A 140 -15.13 16.38 -5.13
N LEU A 141 -15.78 17.32 -4.44
CA LEU A 141 -17.10 17.83 -4.82
C LEU A 141 -17.01 18.66 -6.11
N ASP A 142 -15.99 19.51 -6.21
CA ASP A 142 -15.77 20.37 -7.37
C ASP A 142 -15.43 19.56 -8.63
N GLU A 143 -14.71 18.44 -8.47
CA GLU A 143 -14.43 17.47 -9.54
C GLU A 143 -15.62 16.53 -9.86
N GLY A 144 -16.70 16.60 -9.09
CA GLY A 144 -17.88 15.74 -9.25
C GLY A 144 -17.64 14.28 -8.89
N LEU A 145 -16.61 13.99 -8.10
CA LEU A 145 -16.28 12.65 -7.60
C LEU A 145 -17.18 12.23 -6.44
N ILE A 146 -17.78 13.20 -5.74
CA ILE A 146 -18.80 13.01 -4.71
C ILE A 146 -19.95 13.99 -4.92
N ASP A 147 -21.13 13.64 -4.43
CA ASP A 147 -22.28 14.56 -4.43
C ASP A 147 -22.35 15.43 -3.17
N ALA A 148 -23.16 16.49 -3.22
CA ALA A 148 -23.30 17.44 -2.11
C ALA A 148 -23.88 16.79 -0.84
N ALA A 149 -24.72 15.75 -0.96
CA ALA A 149 -25.28 15.07 0.20
C ALA A 149 -24.23 14.19 0.89
N GLU A 150 -23.32 13.62 0.12
CA GLU A 150 -22.18 12.83 0.59
C GLU A 150 -21.13 13.70 1.29
N GLU A 151 -20.77 14.85 0.71
CA GLU A 151 -19.88 15.84 1.37
C GLU A 151 -20.43 16.25 2.74
N GLN A 152 -21.72 16.60 2.83
CA GLN A 152 -22.35 17.03 4.08
C GLN A 152 -22.41 15.93 5.15
N ARG A 153 -22.46 14.65 4.76
CA ARG A 153 -22.43 13.53 5.71
C ARG A 153 -21.03 13.35 6.30
N ILE A 154 -20.01 13.41 5.45
CA ILE A 154 -18.63 13.19 5.88
C ILE A 154 -18.13 14.40 6.67
N ARG A 155 -18.45 15.63 6.26
CA ARG A 155 -18.13 16.86 6.99
C ARG A 155 -18.65 16.83 8.42
N ARG A 156 -19.90 16.41 8.64
CA ARG A 156 -20.48 16.29 9.99
C ARG A 156 -19.70 15.29 10.84
N ARG A 157 -19.45 14.08 10.33
CA ARG A 157 -18.63 13.08 11.03
C ARG A 157 -17.23 13.60 11.35
N LEU A 158 -16.65 14.35 10.43
CA LEU A 158 -15.32 14.89 10.60
C LEU A 158 -15.31 16.00 11.65
N LEU A 159 -16.36 16.81 11.81
CA LEU A 159 -16.45 17.87 12.83
C LEU A 159 -16.82 17.33 14.23
N ASP A 160 -17.59 16.24 14.28
CA ASP A 160 -18.06 15.62 15.53
C ASP A 160 -16.99 14.73 16.21
N ALA A 161 -15.91 14.35 15.50
CA ALA A 161 -14.81 13.59 16.10
C ALA A 161 -14.04 14.43 17.15
N PRO A 162 -13.67 13.89 18.32
CA PRO A 162 -12.84 14.61 19.29
C PRO A 162 -11.37 14.73 18.84
#